data_AF-A0A0F8VYG9-F1
#
_entry.id   AF-A0A0F8VYG9-F1
#
_cell.length_a   1.000
_cell.length_b   1.000
_cell.length_c   1.000
_cell.angle_alpha   90.00
_cell.angle_beta   90.00
_cell.angle_gamma   90.00
#
_symmetry.space_group_name_H-M   'P 1'
#
loop_
_entity.id
_entity.type
_entity.pdbx_description
1 polymer ?
#
loop_
_entity_poly.entity_id
_entity_poly.type
_entity_poly.pdbx_seq_one_letter_code
_entity_poly.pdbx_strand_id
1 'polypeptide(L)'
;ALSAITNVIGIKIDKYVMIDIDDYSTKKAATKKIFASIIETNLSVKEQDDLEAKFKKIDVADINILEAPSRLIAVGKEPYKQAKKNEVKRLVKVLWDLPKPLNRPRVIVLNGVGASGLAGKVAMKIIDSKYEVIDIKNAKSFNYKNTLIIVYAQKFQDEAMSIRKALGYGKIMLDPDKQGLTDITVIIGKDNKEK
;
A
#
# COMPACT_ATOMS: atom_id res chain seq x y z
N ALA A 1 -2.43 8.35 -8.31
CA ALA A 1 -3.38 7.58 -7.48
C ALA A 1 -2.81 6.22 -7.03
N LEU A 2 -2.20 5.43 -7.92
CA LEU A 2 -1.79 4.04 -7.67
C LEU A 2 -0.93 3.81 -6.41
N SER A 3 0.08 4.66 -6.14
CA SER A 3 0.92 4.51 -4.94
C SER A 3 0.15 4.63 -3.62
N ALA A 4 -0.94 5.41 -3.60
CA ALA A 4 -1.81 5.52 -2.42
C ALA A 4 -2.63 4.24 -2.23
N ILE A 5 -3.11 3.64 -3.32
CA ILE A 5 -3.86 2.38 -3.31
C ILE A 5 -2.95 1.24 -2.86
N THR A 6 -1.77 1.07 -3.47
CA THR A 6 -0.74 0.10 -3.08
C THR A 6 -0.41 0.17 -1.59
N ASN A 7 -0.29 1.38 -1.05
CA ASN A 7 -0.06 1.61 0.38
C ASN A 7 -1.22 1.12 1.26
N VAL A 8 -2.46 1.33 0.82
CA VAL A 8 -3.65 0.88 1.55
C VAL A 8 -3.77 -0.65 1.50
N ILE A 9 -3.59 -1.27 0.34
CA ILE A 9 -3.79 -2.72 0.15
C ILE A 9 -2.58 -3.56 0.58
N GLY A 10 -1.38 -2.96 0.66
CA GLY A 10 -0.16 -3.65 1.10
C GLY A 10 0.41 -4.67 0.10
N ILE A 11 -0.06 -4.68 -1.14
CA ILE A 11 0.44 -5.52 -2.23
C ILE A 11 0.77 -4.64 -3.44
N LYS A 12 1.77 -5.05 -4.21
CA LYS A 12 2.09 -4.43 -5.49
C LYS A 12 0.98 -4.73 -6.49
N ILE A 13 0.52 -3.70 -7.20
CA ILE A 13 -0.48 -3.83 -8.26
C ILE A 13 0.26 -3.86 -9.58
N ASP A 14 0.26 -5.01 -10.25
CA ASP A 14 0.89 -5.14 -11.56
C ASP A 14 -0.03 -4.70 -12.69
N LYS A 15 -1.34 -4.97 -12.57
CA LYS A 15 -2.37 -4.60 -13.54
C LYS A 15 -3.60 -4.02 -12.85
N TYR A 16 -4.20 -2.99 -13.43
CA TYR A 16 -5.39 -2.34 -12.88
C TYR A 16 -6.33 -1.80 -13.95
N VAL A 17 -7.60 -1.64 -13.56
CA VAL A 17 -8.62 -0.87 -14.29
C VAL A 17 -9.26 0.09 -13.29
N MET A 18 -9.37 1.35 -13.66
CA MET A 18 -10.06 2.40 -12.91
C MET A 18 -11.35 2.75 -13.64
N ILE A 19 -12.45 2.78 -12.90
CA ILE A 19 -13.80 3.10 -13.40
C ILE A 19 -14.46 4.11 -12.44
N ASP A 20 -15.55 4.72 -12.88
CA ASP A 20 -16.33 5.57 -11.99
C ASP A 20 -17.07 4.73 -10.94
N ILE A 21 -17.25 5.29 -9.74
CA ILE A 21 -18.00 4.63 -8.67
C ILE A 21 -19.50 4.55 -8.99
N ASP A 22 -20.01 5.47 -9.80
CA ASP A 22 -21.41 5.48 -10.23
C ASP A 22 -21.69 4.36 -11.24
N ASP A 23 -20.69 4.02 -12.08
CA ASP A 23 -20.71 2.85 -12.96
C ASP A 23 -20.66 1.52 -12.18
N TYR A 24 -20.25 1.59 -10.92
CA TYR A 24 -20.24 0.47 -9.96
C TYR A 24 -21.51 0.40 -9.11
N SER A 25 -22.36 1.44 -9.11
CA SER A 25 -23.41 1.59 -8.10
C SER A 25 -24.48 0.47 -8.18
N THR A 26 -24.43 -0.42 -7.19
CA THR A 26 -25.43 -1.42 -6.73
C THR A 26 -25.85 -2.56 -7.66
N LYS A 27 -25.53 -2.54 -8.97
CA LYS A 27 -26.01 -3.56 -9.90
C LYS A 27 -24.87 -4.47 -10.36
N LYS A 28 -24.85 -5.72 -9.88
CA LYS A 28 -23.93 -6.77 -10.36
C LYS A 28 -23.92 -6.87 -11.89
N ALA A 29 -25.05 -6.59 -12.57
CA ALA A 29 -25.12 -6.57 -14.03
C ALA A 29 -24.27 -5.47 -14.72
N ALA A 30 -23.99 -4.35 -14.04
CA ALA A 30 -23.11 -3.28 -14.55
C ALA A 30 -21.65 -3.76 -14.68
N THR A 31 -21.27 -4.80 -13.93
CA THR A 31 -19.92 -5.39 -14.02
C THR A 31 -19.59 -5.95 -15.40
N LYS A 32 -20.60 -6.33 -16.20
CA LYS A 32 -20.42 -6.81 -17.59
C LYS A 32 -20.01 -5.70 -18.56
N LYS A 33 -20.09 -4.43 -18.15
CA LYS A 33 -19.72 -3.25 -18.94
C LYS A 33 -18.54 -2.49 -18.36
N ILE A 34 -17.82 -3.05 -17.38
CA ILE A 34 -16.65 -2.42 -16.74
C ILE A 34 -15.62 -1.96 -17.77
N PHE A 35 -15.41 -2.74 -18.83
CA PHE A 35 -14.44 -2.41 -19.87
C PHE A 35 -14.89 -1.28 -20.83
N ALA A 36 -16.18 -0.94 -20.84
CA ALA A 36 -16.71 0.17 -21.64
C ALA A 36 -16.58 1.54 -20.92
N SER A 37 -16.42 1.54 -19.60
CA SER A 37 -16.35 2.76 -18.77
C SER A 37 -14.99 2.93 -18.09
N ILE A 38 -13.91 2.49 -18.75
CA ILE A 38 -12.56 2.62 -18.19
C ILE A 38 -12.14 4.10 -18.23
N ILE A 39 -11.84 4.64 -17.05
CA ILE A 39 -11.25 5.97 -16.87
C ILE A 39 -9.73 5.88 -17.11
N GLU A 40 -9.07 4.89 -16.50
CA GLU A 40 -7.62 4.72 -16.57
C GLU A 40 -7.26 3.23 -16.45
N THR A 41 -6.25 2.77 -17.20
CA THR A 41 -5.77 1.39 -17.14
C THR A 41 -4.33 1.28 -17.63
N ASN A 42 -3.61 0.25 -17.17
CA ASN A 42 -2.32 -0.16 -17.71
C ASN A 42 -2.37 -1.48 -18.50
N LEU A 43 -3.58 -1.94 -18.82
CA LEU A 43 -3.82 -3.08 -19.70
C LEU A 43 -3.71 -2.67 -21.17
N SER A 44 -3.05 -3.50 -21.98
CA SER A 44 -3.13 -3.39 -23.44
C SER A 44 -4.56 -3.66 -23.94
N VAL A 45 -4.89 -3.18 -25.14
CA VAL A 45 -6.21 -3.41 -25.76
C VAL A 45 -6.54 -4.91 -25.81
N LYS A 46 -5.57 -5.74 -26.21
CA LYS A 46 -5.73 -7.20 -26.23
C LYS A 46 -6.05 -7.79 -24.85
N GLU A 47 -5.35 -7.35 -23.80
CA GLU A 47 -5.63 -7.81 -22.43
C GLU A 47 -7.04 -7.39 -21.96
N GLN A 48 -7.51 -6.21 -22.38
CA GLN A 48 -8.87 -5.75 -22.08
C GLN A 48 -9.91 -6.62 -22.78
N ASP A 49 -9.75 -6.88 -24.08
CA ASP A 49 -10.66 -7.74 -24.86
C ASP A 49 -10.71 -9.17 -24.26
N ASP A 50 -9.56 -9.72 -23.91
CA ASP A 50 -9.44 -11.06 -23.30
C ASP A 50 -10.16 -11.12 -21.94
N LEU A 51 -10.03 -10.07 -21.11
CA LEU A 51 -10.71 -9.99 -19.82
C LEU A 51 -12.21 -9.76 -20.00
N GLU A 52 -12.63 -8.88 -20.90
CA GLU A 52 -14.04 -8.63 -21.17
C GLU A 52 -14.75 -9.91 -21.65
N ALA A 53 -14.11 -10.67 -22.54
CA ALA A 53 -14.63 -11.96 -23.01
C ALA A 53 -14.78 -12.98 -21.88
N LYS A 54 -13.89 -12.97 -20.88
CA LYS A 54 -14.01 -13.81 -19.68
C LYS A 54 -15.13 -13.34 -18.77
N PHE A 55 -15.19 -12.04 -18.47
CA PHE A 55 -16.23 -11.45 -17.59
C PHE A 55 -17.64 -11.65 -18.14
N LYS A 56 -17.83 -11.56 -19.48
CA LYS A 56 -19.14 -11.81 -20.12
C LYS A 56 -19.67 -13.23 -19.88
N LYS A 57 -18.78 -14.21 -19.70
CA LYS A 57 -19.11 -15.62 -19.46
C LYS A 57 -19.46 -15.93 -18.00
N ILE A 58 -19.13 -15.03 -17.07
CA ILE A 58 -19.43 -15.21 -15.65
C ILE A 58 -20.91 -14.89 -15.41
N ASP A 59 -21.60 -15.77 -14.67
CA ASP A 59 -22.96 -15.50 -14.23
C ASP A 59 -22.93 -14.33 -13.24
N VAL A 60 -23.87 -13.40 -13.40
CA VAL A 60 -24.03 -12.27 -12.48
C VAL A 60 -24.27 -12.75 -11.04
N ALA A 61 -24.90 -13.91 -10.86
CA ALA A 61 -25.10 -14.53 -9.55
C ALA A 61 -23.77 -14.84 -8.84
N ASP A 62 -22.75 -15.25 -9.59
CA ASP A 62 -21.42 -15.64 -9.09
C ASP A 62 -20.51 -14.45 -8.81
N ILE A 63 -20.92 -13.24 -9.21
CA ILE A 63 -20.15 -12.02 -8.99
C ILE A 63 -20.46 -11.47 -7.60
N ASN A 64 -19.44 -11.33 -6.75
CA ASN A 64 -19.57 -10.68 -5.45
C ASN A 64 -18.82 -9.35 -5.47
N ILE A 65 -19.53 -8.30 -5.03
CA ILE A 65 -19.06 -6.93 -4.93
C ILE A 65 -18.90 -6.63 -3.45
N LEU A 66 -17.69 -6.24 -3.04
CA LEU A 66 -17.37 -5.94 -1.65
C LEU A 66 -16.84 -4.52 -1.56
N GLU A 67 -17.48 -3.72 -0.71
CA GLU A 67 -16.98 -2.37 -0.42
C GLU A 67 -15.73 -2.44 0.45
N ALA A 68 -14.74 -1.60 0.13
CA ALA A 68 -13.54 -1.49 0.92
C ALA A 68 -13.88 -0.97 2.34
N PRO A 69 -13.46 -1.66 3.41
CA PRO A 69 -13.70 -1.22 4.78
C PRO A 69 -13.21 0.21 5.00
N SER A 70 -14.13 1.11 5.37
CA SER A 70 -13.86 2.53 5.53
C SER A 70 -14.54 3.10 6.78
N ARG A 71 -14.15 4.31 7.17
CA ARG A 71 -14.78 5.10 8.22
C ARG A 71 -14.95 6.53 7.73
N LEU A 72 -15.97 7.22 8.23
CA LEU A 72 -16.10 8.66 8.01
C LEU A 72 -15.14 9.41 8.93
N ILE A 73 -14.48 10.42 8.39
CA ILE A 73 -13.65 11.37 9.12
C ILE A 73 -14.07 12.79 8.74
N ALA A 74 -14.10 13.71 9.68
CA ALA A 74 -14.32 15.13 9.37
C ALA A 74 -12.97 15.76 9.01
N VAL A 75 -12.88 16.42 7.85
CA VAL A 75 -11.75 17.28 7.51
C VAL A 75 -12.31 18.68 7.29
N GLY A 76 -12.15 19.54 8.29
CA GLY A 76 -12.88 20.81 8.36
C GLY A 76 -14.36 20.55 8.64
N LYS A 77 -15.24 21.05 7.76
CA LYS A 77 -16.70 20.86 7.86
C LYS A 77 -17.22 19.70 7.02
N GLU A 78 -16.37 19.11 6.17
CA GLU A 78 -16.79 18.10 5.20
C GLU A 78 -16.47 16.68 5.70
N PRO A 79 -17.42 15.74 5.59
CA PRO A 79 -17.18 14.33 5.90
C PRO A 79 -16.49 13.63 4.72
N TYR A 80 -15.35 12.99 4.98
CA TYR A 80 -14.59 12.19 4.02
C TYR A 80 -14.60 10.71 4.41
N LYS A 81 -14.67 9.81 3.42
CA LYS A 81 -14.44 8.38 3.65
C LYS A 81 -12.94 8.08 3.67
N GLN A 82 -12.44 7.55 4.78
CA GLN A 82 -11.07 7.07 4.92
C GLN A 82 -11.06 5.54 4.99
N ALA A 83 -10.33 4.91 4.07
CA ALA A 83 -10.11 3.47 4.08
C ALA A 83 -9.40 3.03 5.38
N LYS A 84 -9.93 2.00 6.03
CA LYS A 84 -9.30 1.37 7.20
C LYS A 84 -8.23 0.40 6.72
N LYS A 85 -7.00 0.89 6.50
CA LYS A 85 -5.88 0.12 5.92
C LYS A 85 -5.79 -1.33 6.41
N ASN A 86 -5.82 -1.57 7.72
CA ASN A 86 -5.66 -2.92 8.26
C ASN A 86 -6.83 -3.86 7.92
N GLU A 87 -8.06 -3.34 7.86
CA GLU A 87 -9.22 -4.12 7.45
C GLU A 87 -9.19 -4.39 5.95
N VAL A 88 -8.83 -3.40 5.13
CA VAL A 88 -8.65 -3.58 3.67
C VAL A 88 -7.56 -4.62 3.38
N LYS A 89 -6.41 -4.55 4.05
CA LYS A 89 -5.32 -5.54 3.92
C LYS A 89 -5.80 -6.95 4.27
N ARG A 90 -6.57 -7.11 5.35
CA ARG A 90 -7.15 -8.40 5.72
C ARG A 90 -8.12 -8.92 4.66
N LEU A 91 -8.99 -8.05 4.15
CA LEU A 91 -9.95 -8.42 3.12
C LEU A 91 -9.24 -8.90 1.84
N VAL A 92 -8.23 -8.16 1.37
CA VAL A 92 -7.42 -8.54 0.20
C VAL A 92 -6.71 -9.88 0.42
N LYS A 93 -6.14 -10.12 1.61
CA LYS A 93 -5.51 -11.41 1.94
C LYS A 93 -6.50 -12.59 1.82
N VAL A 94 -7.72 -12.43 2.33
CA VAL A 94 -8.77 -13.46 2.27
C VAL A 94 -9.24 -13.69 0.82
N LEU A 95 -9.47 -12.62 0.06
CA LEU A 95 -10.03 -12.72 -1.29
C LEU A 95 -9.06 -13.32 -2.31
N TRP A 96 -7.77 -13.02 -2.20
CA TRP A 96 -6.75 -13.52 -3.14
C TRP A 96 -6.07 -14.80 -2.68
N ASP A 97 -6.58 -15.44 -1.62
CA ASP A 97 -5.95 -16.59 -0.94
C ASP A 97 -4.43 -16.42 -0.81
N LEU A 98 -4.01 -15.19 -0.48
CA LEU A 98 -2.60 -14.88 -0.37
C LEU A 98 -2.07 -15.71 0.80
N PRO A 99 -0.93 -16.41 0.64
CA PRO A 99 -0.40 -17.24 1.71
C PRO A 99 -0.37 -16.45 3.01
N LYS A 100 -0.77 -17.10 4.13
CA LYS A 100 -0.68 -16.54 5.49
C LYS A 100 0.62 -15.74 5.57
N PRO A 101 0.60 -14.51 6.12
CA PRO A 101 1.77 -13.64 6.08
C PRO A 101 2.95 -14.48 6.52
N LEU A 102 3.89 -14.69 5.58
CA LEU A 102 5.25 -15.07 5.92
C LEU A 102 5.59 -14.20 7.12
N ASN A 103 6.16 -14.79 8.16
CA ASN A 103 6.48 -14.10 9.42
C ASN A 103 7.54 -13.03 9.15
N ARG A 104 7.11 -11.95 8.48
CA ARG A 104 7.92 -10.91 7.86
C ARG A 104 8.03 -9.80 8.89
N PRO A 105 9.24 -9.26 9.10
CA PRO A 105 9.39 -8.12 9.98
C PRO A 105 8.51 -6.97 9.53
N ARG A 106 7.80 -6.41 10.50
CA ARG A 106 6.89 -5.29 10.29
C ARG A 106 7.68 -4.00 10.26
N VAL A 107 7.41 -3.19 9.24
CA VAL A 107 8.09 -1.93 9.01
C VAL A 107 7.09 -0.78 9.01
N ILE A 108 7.41 0.30 9.71
CA ILE A 108 6.73 1.58 9.57
C ILE A 108 7.63 2.54 8.80
N VAL A 109 7.05 3.25 7.83
CA VAL A 109 7.78 4.26 7.05
C VAL A 109 7.28 5.67 7.42
N LEU A 110 8.20 6.53 7.87
CA LEU A 110 7.92 7.89 8.31
C LEU A 110 8.53 8.91 7.34
N ASN A 111 7.71 9.84 6.85
CA ASN A 111 8.17 10.98 6.06
C ASN A 111 8.80 12.04 6.97
N GLY A 112 10.12 12.10 7.00
CA GLY A 112 10.89 13.11 7.73
C GLY A 112 11.36 14.29 6.88
N VAL A 113 10.85 14.44 5.64
CA VAL A 113 11.20 15.53 4.71
C VAL A 113 10.01 16.44 4.42
N GLY A 114 8.78 15.93 4.54
CA GLY A 114 7.55 16.67 4.22
C GLY A 114 7.16 16.64 2.74
N ALA A 115 7.92 15.93 1.90
CA ALA A 115 7.60 15.75 0.48
C ALA A 115 6.44 14.75 0.31
N SER A 116 5.36 15.16 -0.37
CA SER A 116 4.20 14.30 -0.61
C SER A 116 4.58 13.08 -1.47
N GLY A 117 4.01 11.90 -1.15
CA GLY A 117 4.26 10.66 -1.88
C GLY A 117 5.61 9.99 -1.66
N LEU A 118 6.62 10.69 -1.10
CA LEU A 118 7.97 10.16 -0.88
C LEU A 118 7.97 8.88 -0.04
N ALA A 119 7.26 8.88 1.09
CA ALA A 119 7.17 7.70 1.96
C ALA A 119 6.48 6.51 1.29
N GLY A 120 5.58 6.77 0.34
CA GLY A 120 4.99 5.73 -0.50
C GLY A 120 6.01 5.09 -1.43
N LYS A 121 6.84 5.90 -2.11
CA LYS A 121 7.92 5.41 -2.98
C LYS A 121 8.91 4.52 -2.22
N VAL A 122 9.38 4.99 -1.06
CA VAL A 122 10.31 4.23 -0.20
C VAL A 122 9.67 2.93 0.30
N ALA A 123 8.40 2.96 0.69
CA ALA A 123 7.70 1.76 1.13
C ALA A 123 7.61 0.68 0.05
N MET A 124 7.44 1.06 -1.23
CA MET A 124 7.42 0.07 -2.32
C MET A 124 8.73 -0.72 -2.41
N LYS A 125 9.89 -0.05 -2.28
CA LYS A 125 11.20 -0.74 -2.23
C LYS A 125 11.33 -1.71 -1.06
N ILE A 126 10.74 -1.37 0.08
CA ILE A 126 10.75 -2.22 1.27
C ILE A 126 9.82 -3.43 1.10
N ILE A 127 8.63 -3.23 0.50
CA ILE A 127 7.68 -4.32 0.18
C ILE A 127 8.34 -5.33 -0.79
N ASP A 128 9.02 -4.84 -1.83
CA ASP A 128 9.76 -5.68 -2.78
C ASP A 128 10.89 -6.49 -2.11
N SER A 129 11.35 -6.06 -0.93
CA SER A 129 12.45 -6.67 -0.17
C SER A 129 12.00 -7.70 0.88
N LYS A 130 10.81 -8.30 0.74
CA LYS A 130 10.22 -9.31 1.65
C LYS A 130 9.79 -8.80 3.04
N TYR A 131 9.52 -7.51 3.20
CA TYR A 131 9.03 -6.94 4.46
C TYR A 131 7.53 -6.63 4.41
N GLU A 132 6.89 -6.53 5.59
CA GLU A 132 5.50 -6.06 5.68
C GLU A 132 5.46 -4.59 6.13
N VAL A 133 5.15 -3.68 5.21
CA VAL A 133 4.93 -2.27 5.59
C VAL A 133 3.54 -2.14 6.20
N ILE A 134 3.49 -1.96 7.52
CA ILE A 134 2.23 -1.91 8.27
C ILE A 134 1.63 -0.49 8.31
N ASP A 135 2.47 0.55 8.27
CA ASP A 135 2.02 1.95 8.33
C ASP A 135 2.95 2.89 7.55
N ILE A 136 2.37 3.96 7.01
CA ILE A 136 3.07 5.06 6.34
C ILE A 136 2.47 6.37 6.81
N LYS A 137 3.27 7.24 7.42
CA LYS A 137 2.82 8.52 7.99
C LYS A 137 3.94 9.56 8.01
N ASN A 138 3.66 10.74 8.55
CA ASN A 138 4.68 11.76 8.79
C ASN A 138 5.51 11.43 10.04
N ALA A 139 6.79 11.79 10.02
CA ALA A 139 7.63 11.77 11.21
C ALA A 139 7.25 12.91 12.17
N LYS A 140 7.85 12.94 13.36
CA LYS A 140 7.65 14.02 14.35
C LYS A 140 8.11 15.39 13.85
N SER A 141 8.97 15.45 12.83
CA SER A 141 9.45 16.68 12.21
C SER A 141 9.88 16.42 10.75
N PHE A 142 10.09 17.48 9.98
CA PHE A 142 10.54 17.41 8.57
C PHE A 142 12.02 17.77 8.37
N ASN A 143 12.79 17.81 9.46
CA ASN A 143 14.17 18.30 9.46
C ASN A 143 15.21 17.17 9.54
N TYR A 144 14.83 15.92 9.27
CA TYR A 144 15.73 14.79 9.33
C TYR A 144 16.79 14.90 8.23
N LYS A 145 18.06 15.11 8.61
CA LYS A 145 19.17 15.20 7.65
C LYS A 145 19.50 13.85 7.02
N ASN A 146 19.54 12.80 7.85
CA ASN A 146 19.85 11.44 7.44
C ASN A 146 18.61 10.56 7.60
N THR A 147 18.47 9.58 6.71
CA THR A 147 17.48 8.53 6.81
C THR A 147 17.89 7.60 7.94
N LEU A 148 16.97 7.28 8.84
CA LEU A 148 17.22 6.43 10.01
C LEU A 148 16.45 5.13 9.85
N ILE A 149 17.13 4.00 10.05
CA ILE A 149 16.54 2.67 10.08
C ILE A 149 16.68 2.19 11.52
N ILE A 150 15.63 2.33 12.29
CA ILE A 150 15.60 2.08 13.73
C ILE A 150 15.09 0.66 13.95
N VAL A 151 15.86 -0.15 14.66
CA VAL A 151 15.47 -1.48 15.13
C VAL A 151 15.34 -1.48 16.64
N TYR A 152 14.36 -2.23 17.14
CA TYR A 152 14.03 -2.28 18.57
C TYR A 152 14.53 -3.54 19.27
N ALA A 153 15.07 -4.49 18.51
CA ALA A 153 15.70 -5.69 19.04
C ALA A 153 16.88 -6.10 18.15
N GLN A 154 17.94 -6.62 18.76
CA GLN A 154 19.16 -7.03 18.06
C GLN A 154 18.89 -8.05 16.96
N LYS A 155 17.88 -8.92 17.13
CA LYS A 155 17.48 -9.92 16.15
C LYS A 155 17.03 -9.35 14.80
N PHE A 156 16.75 -8.05 14.70
CA PHE A 156 16.31 -7.38 13.47
C PHE A 156 17.43 -6.62 12.74
N GLN A 157 18.67 -6.73 13.21
CA GLN A 157 19.82 -6.02 12.61
C GLN A 157 20.08 -6.43 11.16
N ASP A 158 19.99 -7.72 10.85
CA ASP A 158 20.23 -8.23 9.50
C ASP A 158 19.18 -7.73 8.50
N GLU A 159 17.95 -7.58 8.97
CA GLU A 159 16.85 -7.02 8.21
C GLU A 159 17.01 -5.51 8.00
N ALA A 160 17.47 -4.77 9.01
CA ALA A 160 17.83 -3.37 8.83
C ALA A 160 18.99 -3.17 7.84
N MET A 161 19.99 -4.06 7.84
CA MET A 161 21.06 -4.06 6.84
C MET A 161 20.52 -4.32 5.43
N SER A 162 19.59 -5.26 5.30
CA SER A 162 18.94 -5.59 4.04
C SER A 162 18.08 -4.43 3.53
N ILE A 163 17.31 -3.77 4.40
CA ILE A 163 16.56 -2.54 4.06
C ILE A 163 17.52 -1.44 3.61
N ARG A 164 18.59 -1.17 4.37
CA ARG A 164 19.60 -0.17 3.99
C ARG A 164 20.19 -0.46 2.62
N LYS A 165 20.48 -1.73 2.32
CA LYS A 165 21.00 -2.17 1.02
C LYS A 165 19.99 -1.94 -0.10
N ALA A 166 18.72 -2.26 0.12
CA ALA A 166 17.64 -2.02 -0.85
C ALA A 166 17.41 -0.54 -1.14
N LEU A 167 17.55 0.32 -0.12
CA LEU A 167 17.43 1.78 -0.28
C LEU A 167 18.68 2.40 -0.89
N GLY A 168 19.88 1.88 -0.57
CA GLY A 168 21.16 2.43 -0.99
C GLY A 168 21.59 3.69 -0.22
N TYR A 169 20.94 3.96 0.92
CA TYR A 169 21.21 5.06 1.86
C TYR A 169 20.61 4.76 3.25
N GLY A 170 20.92 5.61 4.22
CA GLY A 170 20.40 5.54 5.59
C GLY A 170 21.36 4.95 6.62
N LYS A 171 21.13 5.31 7.88
CA LYS A 171 21.89 4.90 9.06
C LYS A 171 21.06 3.95 9.91
N ILE A 172 21.65 2.83 10.30
CA ILE A 172 21.00 1.85 11.17
C ILE A 172 21.22 2.28 12.63
N MET A 173 20.16 2.23 13.43
CA MET A 173 20.19 2.53 14.86
C MET A 173 19.48 1.42 15.62
N LEU A 174 20.12 0.91 16.66
CA LEU A 174 19.47 0.07 17.66
C LEU A 174 18.96 0.97 18.79
N ASP A 175 17.66 0.93 19.06
CA ASP A 175 17.01 1.70 20.12
C ASP A 175 16.12 0.73 20.91
N PRO A 176 16.68 -0.08 21.83
CA PRO A 176 15.92 -1.13 22.52
C PRO A 176 14.90 -0.55 23.52
N ASP A 177 15.12 0.69 23.97
CA ASP A 177 14.31 1.35 24.99
C ASP A 177 12.99 1.88 24.44
N LYS A 178 12.93 2.20 23.15
CA LYS A 178 11.67 2.56 22.47
C LYS A 178 10.94 1.31 22.00
N GLN A 179 10.20 0.64 22.86
CA GLN A 179 9.29 -0.41 22.40
C GLN A 179 8.21 0.18 21.47
N GLY A 180 8.40 -0.01 20.17
CA GLY A 180 7.43 0.38 19.14
C GLY A 180 6.44 -0.74 18.84
N LEU A 181 5.30 -0.40 18.23
CA LEU A 181 4.31 -1.35 17.70
C LEU A 181 4.82 -2.20 16.51
N THR A 182 6.08 -2.04 16.12
CA THR A 182 6.68 -2.55 14.88
C THR A 182 8.08 -3.07 15.16
N ASP A 183 8.61 -3.88 14.25
CA ASP A 183 9.95 -4.47 14.39
C ASP A 183 11.05 -3.49 13.94
N ILE A 184 10.75 -2.71 12.89
CA ILE A 184 11.65 -1.72 12.29
C ILE A 184 10.89 -0.43 11.96
N THR A 185 11.50 0.72 12.19
CA THR A 185 10.99 2.03 11.74
C THR A 185 11.99 2.69 10.80
N VAL A 186 11.54 3.08 9.61
CA VAL A 186 12.34 3.84 8.63
C VAL A 186 11.88 5.29 8.61
N ILE A 187 12.74 6.22 9.04
CA ILE A 187 12.49 7.66 8.97
C ILE A 187 13.27 8.22 7.79
N ILE A 188 12.57 8.77 6.80
CA ILE A 188 13.18 9.28 5.58
C ILE A 188 13.77 10.66 5.84
N GLY A 189 15.05 10.82 5.57
CA GLY A 189 15.77 12.10 5.67
C GLY A 189 16.05 12.75 4.32
N LYS A 190 16.69 13.92 4.35
CA LYS A 190 17.06 14.70 3.15
C LYS A 190 18.13 14.03 2.29
N ASP A 191 18.81 13.00 2.80
CA ASP A 191 19.76 12.14 2.09
C ASP A 191 19.09 11.09 1.17
N ASN A 192 17.75 11.05 1.16
CA ASN A 192 17.02 10.13 0.30
C ASN A 192 17.35 10.36 -1.18
N LYS A 193 17.41 9.27 -1.95
CA LYS A 193 17.72 9.29 -3.38
C LYS A 193 16.49 9.10 -4.26
N GLU A 194 15.29 9.09 -3.69
CA GLU A 194 14.06 8.96 -4.45
C GLU A 194 13.70 10.33 -5.05
N LYS A 195 13.72 10.45 -6.38
CA LYS A 195 13.19 11.60 -7.10
C LYS A 195 11.73 11.35 -7.46
#